data_AF-A0A6G0UBD4-F1
#
_entry.id   AF-A0A6G0UBD4-F1
#
_cell.length_a   1.000
_cell.length_b   1.000
_cell.length_c   1.000
_cell.angle_alpha   90.00
_cell.angle_beta   90.00
_cell.angle_gamma   90.00
#
_symmetry.space_group_name_H-M   'P 1'
#
loop_
_entity.id
_entity.type
_entity.pdbx_description
1 polymer ?
#
loop_
_entity_poly.entity_id
_entity_poly.type
_entity_poly.pdbx_seq_one_letter_code
_entity_poly.pdbx_strand_id
1 'polypeptide(L)'
;MAVESRDLGKSQCDFMLNDHETNELLRKEKFDIGIVQICDCCGFGVLEILGIKKYIATYSSSMVLWVNSYLGIPQSPSFIPTLFSSYTEQMSFFQRTKNFIGVLFEYYIMDQMLVDGPQKSVDEILPGVNLNQRMQDAALLFINSDELIDFASPITSKVVHIGALGRTTPSKPLERKYLDIFDSAKRGVIYVSFGTVVLSHNMPIHLKKAFLEAFSEFPDINFIWKYENRSHNIAEGYDNVFTFPFLPQNDILAHPKLLAFITH
;
A
#
# COMPACT_ATOMS: atom_id res chain seq x y z
N MET A 1 -9.89 13.34 12.15
CA MET A 1 -9.21 12.06 11.88
C MET A 1 -10.17 10.87 11.88
N ALA A 2 -10.58 10.27 13.01
CA ALA A 2 -11.41 9.05 12.96
C ALA A 2 -12.77 9.21 12.24
N VAL A 3 -13.46 10.34 12.43
CA VAL A 3 -14.71 10.65 11.72
C VAL A 3 -14.47 10.82 10.22
N GLU A 4 -13.46 11.60 9.83
CA GLU A 4 -13.10 11.80 8.41
C GLU A 4 -12.68 10.48 7.74
N SER A 5 -11.92 9.64 8.42
CA SER A 5 -11.51 8.31 7.94
C SER A 5 -12.72 7.40 7.72
N ARG A 6 -13.68 7.43 8.65
CA ARG A 6 -14.93 6.67 8.53
C ARG A 6 -15.79 7.16 7.36
N ASP A 7 -15.93 8.47 7.21
CA ASP A 7 -16.75 9.07 6.15
C ASP A 7 -16.14 8.77 4.76
N LEU A 8 -14.80 8.72 4.66
CA LEU A 8 -14.10 8.29 3.46
C LEU A 8 -14.43 6.83 3.10
N GLY A 9 -14.32 5.92 4.07
CA GLY A 9 -14.66 4.50 3.86
C GLY A 9 -16.12 4.30 3.46
N LYS A 10 -17.06 5.00 4.12
CA LYS A 10 -18.48 4.99 3.74
C LYS A 10 -18.68 5.49 2.31
N SER A 11 -18.10 6.63 1.95
CA SER A 11 -18.26 7.22 0.62
C SER A 11 -17.74 6.31 -0.50
N GLN A 12 -16.61 5.64 -0.29
CA GLN A 12 -16.10 4.65 -1.24
C GLN A 12 -17.08 3.48 -1.40
N CYS A 13 -17.59 2.95 -0.29
CA CYS A 13 -18.55 1.86 -0.30
C CYS A 13 -19.87 2.21 -0.99
N ASP A 14 -20.42 3.38 -0.65
CA ASP A 14 -21.65 3.89 -1.25
C ASP A 14 -21.49 3.97 -2.77
N PHE A 15 -20.36 4.46 -3.26
CA PHE A 15 -20.08 4.53 -4.69
C PHE A 15 -20.10 3.14 -5.35
N MET A 16 -19.41 2.15 -4.76
CA MET A 16 -19.33 0.80 -5.34
C MET A 16 -20.65 0.03 -5.28
N LEU A 17 -21.36 0.11 -4.16
CA LEU A 17 -22.60 -0.66 -3.96
C LEU A 17 -23.77 -0.07 -4.75
N ASN A 18 -23.79 1.24 -4.98
CA ASN A 18 -24.83 1.91 -5.78
C ASN A 18 -24.53 1.96 -7.29
N ASP A 19 -23.39 1.44 -7.76
CA ASP A 19 -23.12 1.28 -9.20
C ASP A 19 -23.92 0.09 -9.76
N HIS A 20 -25.22 0.31 -9.95
CA HIS A 20 -26.15 -0.70 -10.44
C HIS A 20 -25.80 -1.19 -11.84
N GLU A 21 -25.25 -0.34 -12.71
CA GLU A 21 -24.90 -0.72 -14.08
C GLU A 21 -23.77 -1.76 -14.07
N THR A 22 -22.67 -1.47 -13.36
CA THR A 22 -21.54 -2.39 -13.24
C THR A 22 -21.94 -3.65 -12.47
N ASN A 23 -22.69 -3.52 -11.38
CA ASN A 23 -23.10 -4.68 -10.58
C ASN A 23 -24.02 -5.63 -11.35
N GLU A 24 -24.97 -5.12 -12.15
CA GLU A 24 -25.81 -5.96 -13.00
C GLU A 24 -25.02 -6.59 -14.16
N LEU A 25 -24.04 -5.88 -14.72
CA LEU A 25 -23.12 -6.44 -15.72
C LEU A 25 -22.35 -7.63 -15.14
N LEU A 26 -21.69 -7.44 -13.99
CA LEU A 26 -20.91 -8.48 -13.32
C LEU A 26 -21.79 -9.67 -12.89
N ARG A 27 -23.03 -9.44 -12.47
CA ARG A 27 -23.95 -10.52 -12.09
C ARG A 27 -24.32 -11.40 -13.28
N LYS A 28 -24.46 -10.83 -14.48
CA LYS A 28 -24.80 -11.55 -15.72
C LYS A 28 -23.68 -12.48 -16.19
N GLU A 29 -22.43 -12.15 -15.90
CA GLU A 29 -21.26 -12.98 -16.26
C GLU A 29 -21.18 -14.29 -15.46
N LYS A 30 -21.84 -14.38 -14.29
CA LYS A 30 -21.92 -15.60 -13.45
C LYS A 30 -20.56 -16.17 -13.05
N PHE A 31 -19.69 -15.34 -12.49
CA PHE A 31 -18.38 -15.76 -12.00
C PHE A 31 -18.48 -16.83 -10.89
N ASP A 32 -17.58 -17.81 -10.93
CA ASP A 32 -17.53 -18.89 -9.93
C ASP A 32 -16.83 -18.49 -8.62
N ILE A 33 -15.88 -17.56 -8.69
CA ILE A 33 -15.01 -17.15 -7.58
C ILE A 33 -14.78 -15.64 -7.61
N GLY A 34 -14.86 -15.00 -6.45
CA GLY A 34 -14.46 -13.61 -6.23
C GLY A 34 -13.04 -13.50 -5.66
N ILE A 35 -12.31 -12.46 -6.05
CA ILE A 35 -11.03 -12.09 -5.42
C ILE A 35 -11.16 -10.64 -4.98
N VAL A 36 -11.00 -10.38 -3.68
CA VAL A 36 -11.23 -9.05 -3.09
C VAL A 36 -10.09 -8.64 -2.18
N GLN A 37 -9.77 -7.36 -2.20
CA GLN A 37 -8.72 -6.77 -1.36
C GLN A 37 -9.25 -6.54 0.06
N ILE A 38 -8.56 -7.05 1.09
CA ILE A 38 -9.02 -6.89 2.48
C ILE A 38 -8.90 -5.45 2.99
N CYS A 39 -7.99 -4.66 2.41
CA CYS A 39 -7.92 -3.22 2.65
C CYS A 39 -9.08 -2.44 2.00
N ASP A 40 -9.93 -3.10 1.20
CA ASP A 40 -11.17 -2.54 0.64
C ASP A 40 -12.34 -3.48 0.98
N CYS A 41 -12.87 -3.35 2.20
CA CYS A 41 -13.92 -4.24 2.70
C CYS A 41 -15.23 -4.18 1.90
N CYS A 42 -15.44 -3.13 1.09
CA CYS A 42 -16.64 -2.97 0.26
C CYS A 42 -16.74 -4.03 -0.84
N GLY A 43 -15.61 -4.55 -1.28
CA GLY A 43 -15.58 -5.68 -2.22
C GLY A 43 -16.39 -6.88 -1.71
N PHE A 44 -16.40 -7.15 -0.41
CA PHE A 44 -17.21 -8.24 0.16
C PHE A 44 -18.72 -7.97 0.09
N GLY A 45 -19.14 -6.70 0.17
CA GLY A 45 -20.53 -6.30 -0.07
C GLY A 45 -20.92 -6.47 -1.54
N VAL A 46 -20.04 -6.11 -2.47
CA VAL A 46 -20.25 -6.35 -3.91
C VAL A 46 -20.41 -7.84 -4.18
N LEU A 47 -19.57 -8.71 -3.61
CA LEU A 47 -19.72 -10.17 -3.78
C LEU A 47 -21.08 -10.68 -3.30
N GLU A 48 -21.67 -10.07 -2.28
CA GLU A 48 -23.01 -10.40 -1.82
C GLU A 48 -24.08 -9.99 -2.85
N ILE A 49 -23.98 -8.79 -3.44
CA ILE A 49 -24.84 -8.34 -4.56
C ILE A 49 -24.74 -9.31 -5.74
N LEU A 50 -23.55 -9.81 -6.04
CA LEU A 50 -23.31 -10.74 -7.15
C LEU A 50 -23.75 -12.17 -6.81
N GLY A 51 -24.09 -12.48 -5.55
CA GLY A 51 -24.42 -13.82 -5.10
C GLY A 51 -23.22 -14.77 -5.03
N ILE A 52 -21.99 -14.24 -5.02
CA ILE A 52 -20.76 -15.02 -5.00
C ILE A 52 -20.42 -15.41 -3.56
N LYS A 53 -20.49 -16.70 -3.26
CA LYS A 53 -20.22 -17.24 -1.92
C LYS A 53 -18.81 -17.82 -1.75
N LYS A 54 -18.09 -18.03 -2.86
CA LYS A 54 -16.71 -18.54 -2.86
C LYS A 54 -15.77 -17.41 -3.23
N TYR A 55 -14.86 -17.04 -2.32
CA TYR A 55 -13.94 -15.96 -2.58
C TYR A 55 -12.63 -16.08 -1.79
N ILE A 56 -11.63 -15.41 -2.33
CA ILE A 56 -10.28 -15.29 -1.80
C ILE A 56 -10.09 -13.83 -1.41
N ALA A 57 -9.64 -13.60 -0.18
CA ALA A 57 -9.17 -12.29 0.24
C ALA A 57 -7.71 -12.13 -0.21
N THR A 58 -7.31 -10.91 -0.56
CA THR A 58 -5.91 -10.58 -0.88
C THR A 58 -5.46 -9.43 -0.01
N TYR A 59 -4.18 -9.41 0.35
CA TYR A 59 -3.50 -8.27 0.96
C TYR A 59 -2.20 -7.99 0.21
N SER A 60 -2.02 -6.74 -0.19
CA SER A 60 -0.93 -6.36 -1.12
C SER A 60 0.42 -6.11 -0.42
N SER A 61 0.47 -6.25 0.90
CA SER A 61 1.65 -5.96 1.74
C SER A 61 1.95 -7.12 2.69
N SER A 62 3.02 -6.99 3.48
CA SER A 62 3.38 -7.85 4.61
C SER A 62 2.30 -7.93 5.67
N MET A 63 2.19 -9.06 6.37
CA MET A 63 1.13 -9.28 7.35
C MET A 63 1.16 -8.23 8.47
N VAL A 64 0.03 -7.60 8.73
CA VAL A 64 -0.13 -6.58 9.79
C VAL A 64 -1.11 -7.05 10.86
N LEU A 65 -0.95 -6.54 12.08
CA LEU A 65 -1.70 -7.03 13.23
C LEU A 65 -3.22 -6.87 13.04
N TRP A 66 -3.72 -5.74 12.54
CA TRP A 66 -5.17 -5.56 12.37
C TRP A 66 -5.80 -6.53 11.34
N VAL A 67 -5.03 -6.98 10.34
CA VAL A 67 -5.50 -8.02 9.41
C VAL A 67 -5.69 -9.35 10.16
N ASN A 68 -4.78 -9.70 11.07
CA ASN A 68 -4.89 -10.91 11.87
C ASN A 68 -6.18 -10.97 12.70
N SER A 69 -6.63 -9.85 13.28
CA SER A 69 -7.88 -9.81 14.05
C SER A 69 -9.10 -10.17 13.20
N TYR A 70 -9.15 -9.73 11.94
CA TYR A 70 -10.26 -10.06 11.03
C TYR A 70 -10.22 -11.50 10.52
N LEU A 71 -9.15 -12.25 10.81
CA LEU A 71 -8.99 -13.65 10.41
C LEU A 71 -9.06 -14.61 11.59
N GLY A 72 -9.25 -14.10 12.82
CA GLY A 72 -9.20 -14.91 14.03
C GLY A 72 -7.79 -15.43 14.37
N ILE A 73 -6.75 -14.78 13.85
CA ILE A 73 -5.35 -15.13 14.10
C ILE A 73 -4.88 -14.43 15.38
N PRO A 74 -4.26 -15.14 16.35
CA PRO A 74 -3.72 -14.53 17.55
C PRO A 74 -2.69 -13.45 17.25
N GLN A 75 -2.88 -12.26 17.82
CA GLN A 75 -1.96 -11.13 17.70
C GLN A 75 -0.88 -11.19 18.80
N SER A 76 0.36 -10.85 18.45
CA SER A 76 1.48 -10.80 19.39
C SER A 76 2.19 -9.44 19.38
N PRO A 77 1.59 -8.41 20.00
CA PRO A 77 2.17 -7.06 20.03
C PRO A 77 3.45 -6.95 20.87
N SER A 78 3.89 -8.04 21.51
CA SER A 78 5.14 -8.09 22.28
C SER A 78 6.39 -8.23 21.40
N PHE A 79 6.25 -8.67 20.15
CA PHE A 79 7.34 -8.80 19.18
C PHE A 79 6.97 -8.39 17.76
N ILE A 80 5.68 -8.24 17.41
CA ILE A 80 5.29 -7.66 16.13
C ILE A 80 5.06 -6.15 16.31
N PRO A 81 5.82 -5.28 15.61
CA PRO A 81 5.62 -3.84 15.69
C PRO A 81 4.30 -3.41 15.00
N THR A 82 3.70 -2.33 15.51
CA THR A 82 2.60 -1.62 14.82
C THR A 82 3.10 -1.01 13.50
N LEU A 83 2.22 -0.87 12.51
CA LEU A 83 2.54 -0.40 11.15
C LEU A 83 3.34 0.91 11.11
N PHE A 84 3.12 1.80 12.08
CA PHE A 84 3.76 3.13 12.12
C PHE A 84 4.94 3.23 13.10
N SER A 85 5.43 2.09 13.60
CA SER A 85 6.57 2.03 14.52
C SER A 85 7.88 1.83 13.78
N SER A 86 8.96 2.41 14.29
CA SER A 86 10.34 2.12 13.87
C SER A 86 11.00 0.96 14.65
N TYR A 87 10.21 0.21 15.43
CA TYR A 87 10.71 -0.91 16.21
C TYR A 87 10.91 -2.17 15.37
N THR A 88 11.75 -3.06 15.87
CA THR A 88 12.00 -4.40 15.33
C THR A 88 11.39 -5.45 16.26
N GLU A 89 11.58 -6.74 15.97
CA GLU A 89 11.18 -7.84 16.87
C GLU A 89 11.83 -7.74 18.26
N GLN A 90 12.99 -7.10 18.35
CA GLN A 90 13.72 -6.91 19.60
C GLN A 90 13.31 -5.60 20.25
N MET A 91 12.26 -5.66 21.06
CA MET A 91 11.78 -4.54 21.87
C MET A 91 12.11 -4.72 23.35
N SER A 92 12.59 -3.66 23.99
CA SER A 92 12.61 -3.52 25.45
C SER A 92 11.20 -3.49 26.03
N PHE A 93 11.06 -3.71 27.35
CA PHE A 93 9.77 -3.66 28.02
C PHE A 93 8.97 -2.39 27.72
N PHE A 94 9.61 -1.21 27.79
CA PHE A 94 8.94 0.06 27.52
C PHE A 94 8.56 0.23 26.04
N GLN A 95 9.38 -0.27 25.11
CA GLN A 95 9.02 -0.30 23.69
C GLN A 95 7.82 -1.22 23.45
N ARG A 96 7.75 -2.39 24.09
CA ARG A 96 6.59 -3.29 24.02
C ARG A 96 5.32 -2.63 24.56
N THR A 97 5.40 -1.92 25.69
CA THR A 97 4.25 -1.18 26.24
C THR A 97 3.77 -0.10 25.26
N LYS A 98 4.69 0.68 24.70
CA LYS A 98 4.34 1.69 23.68
C LYS A 98 3.76 1.06 22.42
N ASN A 99 4.35 -0.05 21.97
CA ASN A 99 3.88 -0.80 20.82
C ASN A 99 2.45 -1.31 21.05
N PHE A 100 2.18 -1.90 22.21
CA PHE A 100 0.84 -2.35 22.59
C PHE A 100 -0.20 -1.21 22.55
N ILE A 101 0.12 -0.04 23.11
CA ILE A 101 -0.76 1.14 23.03
C ILE A 101 -0.94 1.57 21.56
N GLY A 102 0.14 1.54 20.77
CA GLY A 102 0.10 1.82 19.34
C GLY A 102 -0.83 0.88 18.57
N VAL A 103 -0.78 -0.42 18.87
CA VAL A 103 -1.67 -1.43 18.25
C VAL A 103 -3.14 -1.18 18.58
N LEU A 104 -3.46 -0.78 19.82
CA LEU A 104 -4.84 -0.42 20.17
C LEU A 104 -5.33 0.80 19.37
N PHE A 105 -4.46 1.79 19.20
CA PHE A 105 -4.78 2.97 18.39
C PHE A 105 -4.90 2.64 16.90
N GLU A 106 -3.98 1.83 16.37
CA GLU A 106 -4.01 1.33 14.98
C GLU A 106 -5.30 0.57 14.72
N TYR A 107 -5.69 -0.36 15.59
CA TYR A 107 -6.94 -1.10 15.48
C TYR A 107 -8.14 -0.17 15.44
N TYR A 108 -8.21 0.82 16.33
CA TYR A 108 -9.31 1.78 16.34
C TYR A 108 -9.40 2.59 15.04
N ILE A 109 -8.30 3.11 14.52
CA ILE A 109 -8.31 3.91 13.28
C ILE A 109 -8.64 3.04 12.07
N MET A 110 -8.02 1.85 11.96
CA MET A 110 -8.27 0.93 10.84
C MET A 110 -9.70 0.41 10.86
N ASP A 111 -10.25 0.08 12.03
CA ASP A 111 -11.64 -0.37 12.14
C ASP A 111 -12.63 0.72 11.73
N GLN A 112 -12.41 1.98 12.14
CA GLN A 112 -13.26 3.09 11.72
C GLN A 112 -13.23 3.32 10.20
N MET A 113 -12.04 3.24 9.59
CA MET A 113 -11.84 3.53 8.17
C MET A 113 -12.28 2.39 7.27
N LEU A 114 -11.88 1.17 7.60
CA LEU A 114 -12.00 0.00 6.72
C LEU A 114 -13.28 -0.79 7.00
N VAL A 115 -13.85 -0.71 8.20
CA VAL A 115 -15.01 -1.52 8.59
C VAL A 115 -16.22 -0.68 8.97
N ASP A 116 -16.17 0.18 10.00
CA ASP A 116 -17.35 0.91 10.49
C ASP A 116 -17.98 1.81 9.41
N GLY A 117 -17.17 2.51 8.63
CA GLY A 117 -17.65 3.32 7.50
C GLY A 117 -18.34 2.47 6.44
N PRO A 118 -17.63 1.53 5.81
CA PRO A 118 -18.18 0.56 4.87
C PRO A 118 -19.40 -0.22 5.36
N GLN A 119 -19.40 -0.65 6.63
CA GLN A 119 -20.48 -1.42 7.23
C GLN A 119 -21.79 -0.60 7.26
N LYS A 120 -21.73 0.70 7.51
CA LYS A 120 -22.93 1.57 7.47
C LYS A 120 -23.55 1.62 6.08
N SER A 121 -22.73 1.72 5.03
CA SER A 121 -23.21 1.63 3.65
C SER A 121 -23.83 0.27 3.35
N VAL A 122 -23.20 -0.80 3.81
CA VAL A 122 -23.72 -2.16 3.65
C VAL A 122 -25.03 -2.35 4.40
N ASP A 123 -25.18 -1.83 5.61
CA ASP A 123 -26.43 -1.93 6.37
C ASP A 123 -27.61 -1.21 5.69
N GLU A 124 -27.33 -0.10 4.99
CA GLU A 124 -28.32 0.67 4.22
C GLU A 124 -28.81 -0.09 2.97
N ILE A 125 -27.91 -0.82 2.29
CA ILE A 125 -28.18 -1.44 0.96
C ILE A 125 -28.45 -2.94 1.06
N LEU A 126 -27.78 -3.63 1.98
CA LEU A 126 -27.73 -5.08 2.18
C LEU A 126 -27.96 -5.42 3.67
N PRO A 127 -29.17 -5.17 4.20
CA PRO A 127 -29.46 -5.36 5.61
C PRO A 127 -29.18 -6.80 6.06
N GLY A 128 -28.43 -6.94 7.15
CA GLY A 128 -28.06 -8.24 7.74
C GLY A 128 -26.71 -8.80 7.29
N VAL A 129 -26.00 -8.13 6.39
CA VAL A 129 -24.66 -8.54 5.94
C VAL A 129 -23.60 -7.91 6.84
N ASN A 130 -22.80 -8.72 7.51
CA ASN A 130 -21.71 -8.27 8.38
C ASN A 130 -20.35 -8.43 7.67
N LEU A 131 -19.69 -7.32 7.33
CA LEU A 131 -18.42 -7.32 6.61
C LEU A 131 -17.30 -8.07 7.34
N ASN A 132 -17.21 -7.96 8.68
CA ASN A 132 -16.23 -8.71 9.47
C ASN A 132 -16.42 -10.22 9.32
N GLN A 133 -17.66 -10.69 9.39
CA GLN A 133 -17.98 -12.10 9.15
C GLN A 133 -17.62 -12.50 7.71
N ARG A 134 -17.94 -11.65 6.71
CA ARG A 134 -17.60 -11.94 5.31
C ARG A 134 -16.09 -12.04 5.09
N MET A 135 -15.28 -11.23 5.76
CA MET A 135 -13.81 -11.36 5.74
C MET A 135 -13.35 -12.69 6.34
N GLN A 136 -13.91 -13.10 7.49
CA GLN A 136 -13.58 -14.38 8.15
C GLN A 136 -13.99 -15.60 7.33
N ASP A 137 -15.09 -15.50 6.59
CA ASP A 137 -15.64 -16.53 5.71
C ASP A 137 -14.79 -16.76 4.46
N ALA A 138 -13.82 -15.88 4.15
CA ALA A 138 -12.91 -16.08 3.02
C ALA A 138 -12.22 -17.44 3.13
N ALA A 139 -12.14 -18.14 1.99
CA ALA A 139 -11.56 -19.47 1.91
C ALA A 139 -10.04 -19.42 2.13
N LEU A 140 -9.39 -18.42 1.52
CA LEU A 140 -7.96 -18.17 1.60
C LEU A 140 -7.71 -16.66 1.74
N LEU A 141 -6.58 -16.32 2.35
CA LEU A 141 -5.97 -15.01 2.29
C LEU A 141 -4.63 -15.11 1.56
N PHE A 142 -4.54 -14.39 0.46
CA PHE A 142 -3.34 -14.25 -0.34
C PHE A 142 -2.55 -13.02 0.10
N ILE A 143 -1.33 -13.22 0.56
CA ILE A 143 -0.46 -12.13 1.06
C ILE A 143 0.70 -11.95 0.08
N ASN A 144 0.85 -10.74 -0.44
CA ASN A 144 1.97 -10.40 -1.31
C ASN A 144 3.25 -10.08 -0.50
N SER A 145 3.70 -11.08 0.26
CA SER A 145 4.92 -11.05 1.07
C SER A 145 5.61 -12.41 0.98
N ASP A 146 6.91 -12.43 1.25
CA ASP A 146 7.66 -13.66 1.44
C ASP A 146 7.76 -13.91 2.95
N GLU A 147 7.38 -15.12 3.38
CA GLU A 147 7.38 -15.50 4.80
C GLU A 147 8.76 -15.30 5.47
N LEU A 148 9.85 -15.42 4.72
CA LEU A 148 11.21 -15.27 5.25
C LEU A 148 11.64 -13.81 5.47
N ILE A 149 10.90 -12.86 4.89
CA ILE A 149 11.19 -11.41 5.01
C ILE A 149 10.25 -10.75 6.02
N ASP A 150 9.11 -11.38 6.30
CA ASP A 150 8.09 -10.88 7.21
C ASP A 150 8.44 -11.14 8.68
N PHE A 151 7.72 -10.48 9.59
CA PHE A 151 7.82 -10.77 11.01
C PHE A 151 7.28 -12.17 11.33
N ALA A 152 7.97 -12.87 12.22
CA ALA A 152 7.48 -14.17 12.69
C ALA A 152 6.12 -13.96 13.38
N SER A 153 5.05 -14.50 12.78
CA SER A 153 3.69 -14.34 13.30
C SER A 153 2.92 -15.66 13.20
N PRO A 154 1.95 -15.92 14.09
CA PRO A 154 1.06 -17.05 13.94
C PRO A 154 0.30 -16.94 12.62
N ILE A 155 0.27 -18.03 11.83
CA ILE A 155 -0.54 -18.11 10.61
C ILE A 155 -1.46 -19.33 10.68
N THR A 156 -2.53 -19.30 9.90
CA THR A 156 -3.43 -20.45 9.71
C THR A 156 -3.24 -21.01 8.30
N SER A 157 -3.77 -22.21 8.05
CA SER A 157 -3.77 -22.81 6.71
C SER A 157 -4.55 -22.00 5.66
N LYS A 158 -5.32 -20.98 6.07
CA LYS A 158 -5.97 -20.04 5.15
C LYS A 158 -4.97 -19.04 4.53
N VAL A 159 -3.86 -18.75 5.20
CA VAL A 159 -2.88 -17.76 4.75
C VAL A 159 -1.92 -18.39 3.75
N VAL A 160 -1.85 -17.82 2.56
CA VAL A 160 -0.93 -18.25 1.50
C VAL A 160 -0.08 -17.06 1.08
N HIS A 161 1.23 -17.18 1.31
CA HIS A 161 2.21 -16.22 0.85
C HIS A 161 2.41 -16.39 -0.65
N ILE A 162 2.14 -15.32 -1.40
CA ILE A 162 2.30 -15.24 -2.84
C ILE A 162 3.18 -14.05 -3.20
N GLY A 163 4.25 -13.85 -2.44
CA GLY A 163 5.20 -12.77 -2.63
C GLY A 163 5.71 -12.64 -4.08
N ALA A 164 6.17 -11.43 -4.40
CA ALA A 164 6.65 -11.05 -5.73
C ALA A 164 5.59 -11.08 -6.85
N LEU A 165 4.29 -11.04 -6.51
CA LEU A 165 3.26 -10.73 -7.48
C LEU A 165 3.56 -9.36 -8.12
N GLY A 166 3.62 -9.33 -9.46
CA GLY A 166 4.00 -8.16 -10.23
C GLY A 166 5.49 -8.08 -10.65
N ARG A 167 6.36 -8.96 -10.14
CA ARG A 167 7.75 -9.13 -10.65
C ARG A 167 7.86 -10.16 -11.78
N THR A 168 6.75 -10.68 -12.28
CA THR A 168 6.72 -11.68 -13.36
C THR A 168 7.16 -11.12 -14.71
N THR A 169 7.28 -9.80 -14.85
CA THR A 169 7.82 -9.18 -16.07
C THR A 169 9.29 -8.81 -15.85
N PRO A 170 10.23 -9.40 -16.62
CA PRO A 170 11.62 -8.98 -16.60
C PRO A 170 11.75 -7.48 -16.85
N SER A 171 12.70 -6.82 -16.19
CA SER A 171 13.02 -5.42 -16.47
C SER A 171 13.35 -5.25 -17.95
N LYS A 172 12.82 -4.21 -18.56
CA LYS A 172 13.10 -3.84 -19.94
C LYS A 172 14.28 -2.87 -19.99
N PRO A 173 15.02 -2.80 -21.12
CA PRO A 173 15.98 -1.73 -21.33
C PRO A 173 15.30 -0.36 -21.17
N LEU A 174 15.93 0.52 -20.40
CA LEU A 174 15.44 1.88 -20.18
C LEU A 174 15.42 2.67 -21.50
N GLU A 175 14.43 3.55 -21.64
CA GLU A 175 14.41 4.54 -22.73
C GLU A 175 15.66 5.44 -22.69
N ARG A 176 16.10 5.93 -23.85
CA ARG A 176 17.35 6.72 -23.98
C ARG A 176 17.41 7.90 -23.02
N LYS A 177 16.30 8.63 -22.84
CA LYS A 177 16.20 9.78 -21.92
C LYS A 177 16.56 9.46 -20.46
N TYR A 178 16.32 8.22 -20.01
CA TYR A 178 16.71 7.79 -18.66
C TYR A 178 18.14 7.26 -18.66
N LEU A 179 18.53 6.50 -19.70
CA LEU A 179 19.89 6.01 -19.87
C LEU A 179 20.92 7.15 -19.89
N ASP A 180 20.63 8.27 -20.55
CA ASP A 180 21.52 9.44 -20.59
C ASP A 180 21.86 9.97 -19.17
N ILE A 181 20.93 9.85 -18.22
CA ILE A 181 21.14 10.23 -16.81
C ILE A 181 22.08 9.23 -16.12
N PHE A 182 21.94 7.94 -16.40
CA PHE A 182 22.84 6.91 -15.87
C PHE A 182 24.23 6.96 -16.53
N ASP A 183 24.29 7.29 -17.83
CA ASP A 183 25.52 7.39 -18.62
C ASP A 183 26.35 8.59 -18.14
N SER A 184 25.71 9.74 -17.90
CA SER A 184 26.37 10.96 -17.42
C SER A 184 26.76 10.93 -15.94
N ALA A 185 26.14 10.06 -15.14
CA ALA A 185 26.45 9.92 -13.72
C ALA A 185 27.87 9.35 -13.53
N LYS A 186 28.75 10.13 -12.87
CA LYS A 186 30.15 9.74 -12.59
C LYS A 186 30.22 8.58 -11.61
N ARG A 187 29.42 8.62 -10.55
CA ARG A 187 29.40 7.61 -9.49
C ARG A 187 28.20 6.67 -9.59
N GLY A 188 27.03 7.21 -9.90
CA GLY A 188 25.80 6.44 -10.04
C GLY A 188 24.56 7.29 -9.82
N VAL A 189 23.42 6.63 -9.72
CA VAL A 189 22.12 7.31 -9.63
C VAL A 189 21.43 6.96 -8.32
N ILE A 190 20.76 7.94 -7.71
CA ILE A 190 19.79 7.72 -6.62
C ILE A 190 18.40 7.98 -7.18
N TYR A 191 17.48 7.04 -6.97
CA TYR A 191 16.08 7.19 -7.33
C TYR A 191 15.28 7.65 -6.12
N VAL A 192 14.38 8.63 -6.30
CA VAL A 192 13.52 9.18 -5.25
C VAL A 192 12.07 9.12 -5.71
N SER A 193 11.22 8.41 -4.96
CA SER A 193 9.79 8.27 -5.27
C SER A 193 8.97 7.96 -4.04
N PHE A 194 7.95 8.77 -3.76
CA PHE A 194 7.03 8.58 -2.63
C PHE A 194 5.73 7.85 -3.02
N GLY A 195 5.75 7.14 -4.15
CA GLY A 195 4.60 6.38 -4.64
C GLY A 195 3.56 7.25 -5.36
N THR A 196 2.32 6.77 -5.42
CA THR A 196 1.20 7.41 -6.14
C THR A 196 0.22 8.14 -5.24
N VAL A 197 0.36 7.99 -3.92
CA VAL A 197 -0.54 8.61 -2.92
C VAL A 197 0.15 9.82 -2.29
N VAL A 198 1.38 9.66 -1.82
CA VAL A 198 2.18 10.76 -1.26
C VAL A 198 2.91 11.46 -2.40
N LEU A 199 2.27 12.46 -2.99
CA LEU A 199 2.80 13.13 -4.18
C LEU A 199 3.91 14.14 -3.80
N SER A 200 5.07 14.07 -4.45
CA SER A 200 6.21 14.96 -4.18
C SER A 200 5.85 16.44 -4.34
N HIS A 201 4.95 16.77 -5.27
CA HIS A 201 4.52 18.16 -5.47
C HIS A 201 3.65 18.70 -4.32
N ASN A 202 3.05 17.85 -3.49
CA ASN A 202 2.31 18.27 -2.30
C ASN A 202 3.22 18.47 -1.08
N MET A 203 4.49 18.05 -1.17
CA MET A 203 5.47 18.26 -0.11
C MET A 203 5.64 19.76 0.20
N PRO A 204 5.69 20.17 1.48
CA PRO A 204 6.00 21.54 1.87
C PRO A 204 7.27 22.07 1.21
N ILE A 205 7.27 23.34 0.79
CA ILE A 205 8.37 23.92 0.03
C ILE A 205 9.71 23.86 0.76
N HIS A 206 9.72 23.99 2.09
CA HIS A 206 10.95 23.92 2.88
C HIS A 206 11.58 22.52 2.85
N LEU A 207 10.77 21.45 2.83
CA LEU A 207 11.28 20.08 2.68
C LEU A 207 11.80 19.83 1.26
N LYS A 208 11.08 20.31 0.23
CA LYS A 208 11.56 20.21 -1.16
C LYS A 208 12.93 20.87 -1.32
N LYS A 209 13.12 22.05 -0.74
CA LYS A 209 14.41 22.77 -0.74
C LYS A 209 15.49 21.99 0.01
N ALA A 210 15.18 21.46 1.19
CA ALA A 210 16.13 20.64 1.95
C ALA A 210 16.62 19.42 1.16
N PHE A 211 15.74 18.74 0.41
CA PHE A 211 16.14 17.66 -0.50
C PHE A 211 17.08 18.16 -1.60
N LEU A 212 16.73 19.24 -2.29
CA LEU A 212 17.55 19.79 -3.38
C LEU A 212 18.93 20.25 -2.90
N GLU A 213 18.99 20.95 -1.76
CA GLU A 213 20.23 21.38 -1.11
C GLU A 213 21.08 20.16 -0.77
N ALA A 214 20.49 19.14 -0.13
CA ALA A 214 21.20 17.90 0.18
C ALA A 214 21.69 17.17 -1.08
N PHE A 215 20.93 17.16 -2.18
CA PHE A 215 21.34 16.56 -3.45
C PHE A 215 22.50 17.31 -4.10
N SER A 216 22.53 18.64 -3.98
CA SER A 216 23.57 19.49 -4.57
C SER A 216 24.96 19.25 -3.97
N GLU A 217 25.03 18.77 -2.72
CA GLU A 217 26.28 18.40 -2.04
C GLU A 217 26.95 17.14 -2.64
N PHE A 218 26.26 16.42 -3.54
CA PHE A 218 26.78 15.22 -4.22
C PHE A 218 26.86 15.39 -5.75
N PRO A 219 27.76 16.24 -6.26
CA PRO A 219 27.84 16.57 -7.69
C PRO A 219 28.31 15.41 -8.59
N ASP A 220 28.79 14.30 -8.02
CA ASP A 220 29.17 13.08 -8.71
C ASP A 220 28.03 12.06 -8.83
N ILE A 221 26.88 12.31 -8.17
CA ILE A 221 25.68 11.47 -8.17
C ILE A 221 24.54 12.21 -8.86
N ASN A 222 23.84 11.51 -9.75
CA ASN A 222 22.61 12.02 -10.34
C ASN A 222 21.39 11.54 -9.53
N PHE A 223 20.39 12.40 -9.38
CA PHE A 223 19.16 12.11 -8.67
C PHE A 223 18.00 12.10 -9.66
N ILE A 224 17.31 10.96 -9.77
CA ILE A 224 16.04 10.88 -10.50
C ILE A 224 14.93 11.02 -9.47
N TRP A 225 14.18 12.11 -9.50
CA TRP A 225 13.09 12.38 -8.56
C TRP A 225 11.73 12.35 -9.25
N LYS A 226 10.86 11.43 -8.83
CA LYS A 226 9.46 11.41 -9.25
C LYS A 226 8.76 12.66 -8.71
N TYR A 227 8.32 13.54 -9.60
CA TYR A 227 7.66 14.81 -9.28
C TYR A 227 6.55 15.09 -10.29
N GLU A 228 5.30 15.09 -9.83
CA GLU A 228 4.12 14.96 -10.70
C GLU A 228 3.72 16.27 -11.37
N ASN A 229 4.13 17.43 -10.84
CA ASN A 229 3.78 18.73 -11.40
C ASN A 229 4.96 19.35 -12.18
N ARG A 230 4.91 19.26 -13.52
CA ARG A 230 5.96 19.78 -14.41
C ARG A 230 6.08 21.31 -14.38
N SER A 231 5.00 22.03 -14.09
CA SER A 231 4.98 23.49 -14.15
C SER A 231 5.80 24.15 -13.03
N HIS A 232 6.17 23.41 -11.99
CA HIS A 232 6.91 23.95 -10.85
C HIS A 232 8.40 24.14 -11.12
N ASN A 233 8.99 23.49 -12.14
CA ASN A 233 10.43 23.54 -12.46
C ASN A 233 11.34 23.44 -11.22
N ILE A 234 10.98 22.57 -10.27
CA ILE A 234 11.57 22.59 -8.91
C ILE A 234 13.08 22.31 -8.87
N ALA A 235 13.61 21.64 -9.89
CA ALA A 235 15.03 21.30 -10.03
C ALA A 235 15.82 22.32 -10.87
N GLU A 236 15.22 23.45 -11.25
CA GLU A 236 15.94 24.51 -11.96
C GLU A 236 17.14 25.00 -11.14
N GLY A 237 18.32 25.02 -11.77
CA GLY A 237 19.59 25.37 -11.11
C GLY A 237 20.32 24.20 -10.44
N TYR A 238 19.79 22.97 -10.50
CA TYR A 238 20.41 21.77 -9.95
C TYR A 238 20.80 20.80 -11.07
N ASP A 239 22.06 20.87 -11.53
CA ASP A 239 22.55 20.12 -12.70
C ASP A 239 22.49 18.59 -12.53
N ASN A 240 22.45 18.10 -11.29
CA ASN A 240 22.43 16.69 -10.96
C ASN A 240 21.03 16.16 -10.56
N VAL A 241 19.97 16.96 -10.65
CA VAL A 241 18.61 16.57 -10.26
C VAL A 241 17.66 16.56 -11.47
N PHE A 242 17.09 15.40 -11.76
CA PHE A 242 16.22 15.18 -12.92
C PHE A 242 14.82 14.79 -12.45
N THR A 243 13.80 15.52 -12.88
CA THR A 243 12.42 15.31 -12.42
C THR A 243 11.51 14.74 -13.52
N PHE A 244 10.64 13.81 -13.14
CA PHE A 244 9.67 13.19 -14.04
C PHE A 244 8.36 12.91 -13.33
N PRO A 245 7.19 13.10 -13.96
CA PRO A 245 5.91 12.80 -13.31
C PRO A 245 5.64 11.31 -13.17
N PHE A 246 6.19 10.52 -14.08
CA PHE A 246 6.02 9.07 -14.13
C PHE A 246 7.32 8.43 -14.62
N LEU A 247 7.67 7.29 -14.04
CA LEU A 247 8.94 6.60 -14.25
C LEU A 247 8.70 5.09 -14.32
N PRO A 248 9.42 4.36 -15.20
CA PRO A 248 9.41 2.90 -15.21
C PRO A 248 10.19 2.36 -14.02
N GLN A 249 9.57 2.38 -12.83
CA GLN A 249 10.21 2.08 -11.55
C GLN A 249 10.96 0.74 -11.55
N ASN A 250 10.36 -0.33 -12.05
CA ASN A 250 11.01 -1.65 -12.10
C ASN A 250 12.29 -1.63 -12.95
N ASP A 251 12.30 -0.92 -14.08
CA ASP A 251 13.45 -0.85 -14.98
C ASP A 251 14.57 0.01 -14.39
N ILE A 252 14.21 1.08 -13.67
CA ILE A 252 15.18 1.93 -12.94
C ILE A 252 15.81 1.15 -11.78
N LEU A 253 14.99 0.45 -10.99
CA LEU A 253 15.43 -0.36 -9.86
C LEU A 253 16.34 -1.52 -10.28
N ALA A 254 16.20 -2.00 -11.51
CA ALA A 254 17.04 -3.06 -12.08
C ALA A 254 18.38 -2.56 -12.66
N HIS A 255 18.57 -1.24 -12.80
CA HIS A 255 19.74 -0.71 -13.48
C HIS A 255 21.02 -0.82 -12.62
N PRO A 256 22.15 -1.34 -13.16
CA PRO A 256 23.34 -1.65 -12.36
C PRO A 256 24.06 -0.44 -11.74
N LYS A 257 23.84 0.76 -12.28
CA LYS A 257 24.38 2.02 -11.72
C LYS A 257 23.46 2.67 -10.66
N LEU A 258 22.32 2.06 -10.32
CA LEU A 258 21.48 2.57 -9.24
C LEU A 258 22.15 2.26 -7.89
N LEU A 259 22.35 3.29 -7.07
CA LEU A 259 23.04 3.20 -5.78
C LEU A 259 22.06 3.03 -4.62
N ALA A 260 20.94 3.75 -4.67
CA ALA A 260 19.94 3.74 -3.61
C ALA A 260 18.56 4.12 -4.15
N PHE A 261 17.53 3.70 -3.40
CA PHE A 261 16.15 4.08 -3.61
C PHE A 261 15.61 4.76 -2.34
N ILE A 262 15.29 6.04 -2.44
CA ILE A 262 14.60 6.81 -1.40
C ILE A 262 13.10 6.69 -1.66
N THR A 263 12.43 5.96 -0.79
CA THR A 263 10.98 5.71 -0.81
C THR A 263 10.28 6.37 0.38
N HIS A 264 8.96 6.53 0.28
CA HIS A 264 8.06 6.79 1.41
C HIS A 264 8.16 5.71 2.48
#